data_AF-A0A958NJI0-F1
#
_entry.id   AF-A0A958NJI0-F1
#
_cell.length_a   1.000
_cell.length_b   1.000
_cell.length_c   1.000
_cell.angle_alpha   90.00
_cell.angle_beta   90.00
_cell.angle_gamma   90.00
#
_symmetry.space_group_name_H-M   'P 1'
#
loop_
_entity.id
_entity.type
_entity.pdbx_description
1 polymer ?
#
loop_
_entity_poly.entity_id
_entity_poly.type
_entity_poly.pdbx_seq_one_letter_code
_entity_poly.pdbx_strand_id
1 'polypeptide(L)'
;MHLKGLIVLAVFTVFFIACKEDNSAENYEKEIAEKVQEEKIFEFGFDLKKFEFKRDTVRKGDTFGIILERNNIGYPKIYQIAEKAKDTFDIATKLQVGKPYTLLFPKAKVKDSIQKPTTFIYQQNLEDYVVIDFKDSIQAYTRTKPITYVEKTATGVIENNISETLEKKGLSQVLAYKMADEIYAWTIDFRRLQPGDRFKVIYTDKYINDTIYAGVHNVKAAYFEHNGDSLYAFQFVTDSIKGIKDYFNEDAKNLRRAFLKMPVKFGRLSSRYNLKRRIAYYGNKVRPHKGTDFAAPIGTPIMATANGTVIESTRRGGNGKYVKIRHNATYSTQYLHMKAQNVKKGQYVKQGDIIGWVGMTGNTGGPHVCYRFWKNGKQV
;
A
#
# COMPACT_ATOMS: atom_id res chain seq x y z
N MET A 1 -44.25 48.77 73.02
CA MET A 1 -43.73 47.39 73.20
C MET A 1 -44.91 46.44 73.05
N HIS A 2 -45.01 45.46 72.17
CA HIS A 2 -44.18 44.98 71.06
C HIS A 2 -45.14 44.46 69.99
N LEU A 3 -45.42 45.30 68.98
CA LEU A 3 -46.07 44.90 67.71
C LEU A 3 -45.03 44.18 66.82
N LYS A 4 -44.35 43.16 67.37
CA LYS A 4 -43.35 42.34 66.69
C LYS A 4 -43.63 40.83 66.78
N GLY A 5 -44.71 40.42 67.47
CA GLY A 5 -45.07 39.00 67.64
C GLY A 5 -46.05 38.43 66.61
N LEU A 6 -46.85 39.26 65.93
CA LEU A 6 -47.92 38.75 65.05
C LEU A 6 -47.50 38.53 63.59
N ILE A 7 -46.41 39.17 63.14
CA ILE A 7 -45.92 39.05 61.76
C ILE A 7 -45.09 37.76 61.58
N VAL A 8 -44.52 37.21 62.66
CA VAL A 8 -43.72 35.97 62.59
C VAL A 8 -44.60 34.72 62.45
N LEU A 9 -45.85 34.76 62.95
CA LEU A 9 -46.77 33.62 62.87
C LEU A 9 -47.42 33.48 61.47
N ALA A 10 -47.71 34.60 60.80
CA ALA A 10 -48.32 34.59 59.47
C ALA A 10 -47.31 34.19 58.36
N VAL A 11 -46.02 34.45 58.57
CA VAL A 11 -44.95 34.02 57.63
C VAL A 11 -44.67 32.52 57.75
N PHE A 12 -44.91 31.90 58.91
CA PHE A 12 -44.74 30.46 59.11
C PHE A 12 -45.90 29.62 58.55
N THR A 13 -47.12 30.15 58.48
CA THR A 13 -48.27 29.45 57.91
C THR A 13 -48.31 29.46 56.38
N VAL A 14 -47.66 30.43 55.72
CA VAL A 14 -47.55 30.45 54.25
C VAL A 14 -46.47 29.49 53.74
N PHE A 15 -45.51 29.10 54.58
CA PHE A 15 -44.48 28.11 54.22
C PHE A 15 -44.96 26.66 54.26
N PHE A 16 -46.09 26.34 54.91
CA PHE A 16 -46.61 24.97 54.97
C PHE A 16 -47.64 24.62 53.89
N ILE A 17 -48.16 25.59 53.13
CA ILE A 17 -49.12 25.34 52.03
C ILE A 17 -48.41 25.34 50.65
N ALA A 18 -47.15 25.77 50.59
CA ALA A 18 -46.33 25.74 49.38
C ALA A 18 -45.62 24.38 49.12
N CYS A 19 -45.78 23.39 50.00
CA CYS A 19 -45.38 22.01 49.75
C CYS A 19 -46.59 21.20 49.29
N LYS A 20 -47.14 21.57 48.13
CA LYS A 20 -47.99 20.66 47.36
C LYS A 20 -47.03 19.86 46.48
N GLU A 21 -47.01 18.54 46.67
CA GLU A 21 -46.20 17.59 45.92
C GLU A 21 -46.18 17.94 44.43
N ASP A 22 -45.06 18.53 44.02
CA ASP A 22 -44.79 18.87 42.64
C ASP A 22 -44.29 17.58 41.98
N ASN A 23 -45.23 16.75 41.52
CA ASN A 23 -44.99 15.58 40.66
C ASN A 23 -44.35 15.95 39.30
N SER A 24 -43.87 17.18 39.15
CA SER A 24 -43.05 17.63 38.03
C SER A 24 -41.68 16.97 38.08
N ALA A 25 -41.02 16.87 39.25
CA ALA A 25 -39.70 16.25 39.37
C ALA A 25 -39.71 14.74 39.07
N GLU A 26 -40.72 14.00 39.55
CA GLU A 26 -40.89 12.57 39.21
C GLU A 26 -41.27 12.37 37.73
N ASN A 27 -42.03 13.29 37.12
CA ASN A 27 -42.31 13.25 35.68
C ASN A 27 -41.08 13.63 34.84
N TYR A 28 -40.24 14.57 35.29
CA TYR A 28 -38.98 14.92 34.64
C TYR A 28 -37.96 13.78 34.77
N GLU A 29 -37.85 13.12 35.93
CA GLU A 29 -36.99 11.95 36.10
C GLU A 29 -37.50 10.74 35.30
N LYS A 30 -38.83 10.54 35.18
CA LYS A 30 -39.41 9.52 34.28
C LYS A 30 -39.19 9.85 32.81
N GLU A 31 -39.34 11.10 32.38
CA GLU A 31 -39.06 11.53 31.00
C GLU A 31 -37.56 11.45 30.64
N ILE A 32 -36.66 11.68 31.61
CA ILE A 32 -35.20 11.56 31.41
C ILE A 32 -34.76 10.10 31.46
N ALA A 33 -35.38 9.26 32.31
CA ALA A 33 -35.12 7.82 32.36
C ALA A 33 -35.62 7.07 31.12
N GLU A 34 -36.69 7.54 30.46
CA GLU A 34 -37.20 6.96 29.22
C GLU A 34 -36.43 7.39 27.96
N LYS A 35 -35.49 8.35 28.09
CA LYS A 35 -34.63 8.84 27.01
C LYS A 35 -33.19 8.35 27.08
N VAL A 36 -32.93 7.23 27.76
CA VAL A 36 -31.72 6.44 27.50
C VAL A 36 -31.83 5.94 26.06
N GLN A 37 -31.23 6.68 25.12
CA GLN A 37 -31.02 6.19 23.76
C GLN A 37 -30.23 4.90 23.87
N GLU A 38 -30.94 3.77 23.80
CA GLU A 38 -30.30 2.46 23.73
C GLU A 38 -29.23 2.51 22.64
N GLU A 39 -27.97 2.25 23.00
CA GLU A 39 -26.88 2.20 22.04
C GLU A 39 -27.24 1.20 20.92
N LYS A 40 -27.54 1.73 19.74
CA LYS A 40 -27.85 0.91 18.58
C LYS A 40 -26.55 0.26 18.12
N ILE A 41 -26.38 -1.02 18.44
CA ILE A 41 -25.22 -1.79 17.99
C ILE A 41 -25.46 -2.18 16.53
N PHE A 42 -24.71 -1.55 15.63
CA PHE A 42 -24.78 -1.82 14.19
C PHE A 42 -23.65 -2.72 13.73
N GLU A 43 -23.95 -3.67 12.86
CA GLU A 43 -22.95 -4.46 12.12
C GLU A 43 -23.27 -4.40 10.62
N PHE A 44 -22.26 -4.09 9.80
CA PHE A 44 -22.42 -3.81 8.36
C PHE A 44 -23.44 -2.69 8.02
N GLY A 45 -23.83 -1.89 9.01
CA GLY A 45 -24.89 -0.87 8.88
C GLY A 45 -26.30 -1.37 9.23
N PHE A 46 -26.44 -2.60 9.72
CA PHE A 46 -27.71 -3.21 10.13
C PHE A 46 -27.78 -3.35 11.65
N ASP A 47 -28.95 -3.09 12.21
CA ASP A 47 -29.22 -3.14 13.65
C ASP A 47 -29.33 -4.60 14.14
N LEU A 48 -28.44 -4.99 15.07
CA LEU A 48 -28.41 -6.34 15.67
C LEU A 48 -29.70 -6.69 16.44
N LYS A 49 -30.48 -5.69 16.89
CA LYS A 49 -31.78 -5.94 17.53
C LYS A 49 -32.86 -6.32 16.52
N LYS A 50 -32.76 -5.88 15.27
CA LYS A 50 -33.77 -6.12 14.22
C LYS A 50 -33.50 -7.36 13.38
N PHE A 51 -32.24 -7.74 13.24
CA PHE A 51 -31.82 -8.85 12.40
C PHE A 51 -31.04 -9.91 13.18
N GLU A 52 -31.18 -11.14 12.76
CA GLU A 52 -30.30 -12.25 13.13
C GLU A 52 -29.24 -12.43 12.04
N PHE A 53 -27.97 -12.50 12.45
CA PHE A 53 -26.81 -12.56 11.56
C PHE A 53 -26.28 -14.00 11.52
N LYS A 54 -26.61 -14.73 10.45
CA LYS A 54 -26.07 -16.07 10.22
C LYS A 54 -24.77 -15.96 9.43
N ARG A 55 -23.64 -16.11 10.13
CA ARG A 55 -22.28 -16.01 9.57
C ARG A 55 -21.78 -17.38 9.14
N ASP A 56 -21.19 -17.47 7.96
CA ASP A 56 -20.57 -18.69 7.45
C ASP A 56 -19.46 -18.31 6.45
N THR A 57 -18.78 -19.31 5.88
CA THR A 57 -17.70 -19.14 4.90
C THR A 57 -18.00 -19.94 3.64
N VAL A 58 -17.59 -19.41 2.48
CA VAL A 58 -17.78 -20.07 1.19
C VAL A 58 -16.90 -21.33 1.13
N ARG A 59 -17.51 -22.49 0.92
CA ARG A 59 -16.82 -23.79 0.85
C ARG A 59 -16.60 -24.22 -0.60
N LYS A 60 -15.78 -25.25 -0.79
CA LYS A 60 -15.55 -25.83 -2.12
C LYS A 60 -16.89 -26.36 -2.67
N GLY A 61 -17.27 -25.89 -3.86
CA GLY A 61 -18.53 -26.26 -4.52
C GLY A 61 -19.72 -25.37 -4.15
N ASP A 62 -19.56 -24.42 -3.23
CA ASP A 62 -20.60 -23.43 -2.98
C ASP A 62 -20.68 -22.43 -4.14
N THR A 63 -21.91 -22.16 -4.58
CA THR A 63 -22.24 -21.04 -5.45
C THR A 63 -23.22 -20.12 -4.74
N PHE A 64 -23.35 -18.88 -5.22
CA PHE A 64 -24.35 -17.96 -4.68
C PHE A 64 -25.76 -18.57 -4.69
N GLY A 65 -26.11 -19.27 -5.76
CA GLY A 65 -27.40 -19.95 -5.87
C GLY A 65 -27.58 -21.07 -4.85
N ILE A 66 -26.59 -21.96 -4.71
CA ILE A 66 -26.65 -23.07 -3.75
C ILE A 66 -26.77 -22.55 -2.31
N ILE A 67 -26.03 -21.49 -1.96
CA ILE A 67 -26.10 -20.90 -0.61
C ILE A 67 -27.51 -20.36 -0.34
N LEU A 68 -28.11 -19.63 -1.27
CA LEU A 68 -29.45 -19.07 -1.08
C LEU A 68 -30.56 -20.13 -1.13
N GLU A 69 -30.41 -21.15 -1.96
CA GLU A 69 -31.35 -22.28 -2.06
C GLU A 69 -31.41 -23.07 -0.73
N ARG A 70 -30.25 -23.37 -0.13
CA ARG A 70 -30.16 -23.97 1.22
C ARG A 70 -30.81 -23.12 2.32
N ASN A 71 -31.06 -21.84 2.06
CA ASN A 71 -31.74 -20.92 2.97
C ASN A 71 -33.12 -20.51 2.43
N ASN A 72 -33.76 -21.40 1.64
CA ASN A 72 -35.16 -21.34 1.22
C ASN A 72 -35.52 -20.18 0.28
N ILE A 73 -34.56 -19.71 -0.52
CA ILE A 73 -34.81 -18.79 -1.64
C ILE A 73 -34.88 -19.60 -2.95
N GLY A 74 -35.97 -19.45 -3.70
CA GLY A 74 -36.18 -20.16 -4.96
C GLY A 74 -35.35 -19.60 -6.13
N TYR A 75 -35.04 -20.46 -7.10
CA TYR A 75 -34.21 -20.14 -8.27
C TYR A 75 -34.62 -18.86 -9.05
N PRO A 76 -35.92 -18.58 -9.32
CA PRO A 76 -36.30 -17.36 -10.04
C PRO A 76 -35.87 -16.09 -9.30
N LYS A 77 -35.98 -16.07 -7.97
CA LYS A 77 -35.57 -14.94 -7.14
C LYS A 77 -34.05 -14.84 -7.08
N ILE A 78 -33.33 -15.96 -6.99
CA ILE A 78 -31.86 -16.00 -7.02
C ILE A 78 -31.35 -15.37 -8.32
N TYR A 79 -31.92 -15.76 -9.47
CA TYR A 79 -31.55 -15.21 -10.76
C TYR A 79 -31.75 -13.69 -10.80
N GLN A 80 -32.92 -13.19 -10.37
CA GLN A 80 -33.19 -11.75 -10.31
C GLN A 80 -32.22 -11.00 -9.38
N ILE A 81 -31.84 -11.61 -8.26
CA ILE A 81 -30.87 -11.02 -7.34
C ILE A 81 -29.50 -10.92 -7.99
N ALA A 82 -29.03 -12.01 -8.60
CA ALA A 82 -27.72 -12.05 -9.27
C ALA A 82 -27.66 -11.08 -10.45
N GLU A 83 -28.72 -11.00 -11.25
CA GLU A 83 -28.80 -10.09 -12.40
C GLU A 83 -28.74 -8.63 -11.96
N LYS A 84 -29.54 -8.22 -10.97
CA LYS A 84 -29.54 -6.84 -10.46
C LYS A 84 -28.28 -6.47 -9.69
N ALA A 85 -27.62 -7.43 -9.05
CA ALA A 85 -26.36 -7.19 -8.36
C ALA A 85 -25.15 -7.11 -9.32
N LYS A 86 -25.27 -7.62 -10.54
CA LYS A 86 -24.16 -7.82 -11.49
C LYS A 86 -23.33 -6.57 -11.75
N ASP A 87 -23.99 -5.42 -11.92
CA ASP A 87 -23.31 -4.15 -12.22
C ASP A 87 -22.49 -3.64 -11.02
N THR A 88 -22.90 -3.95 -9.80
CA THR A 88 -22.16 -3.61 -8.59
C THR A 88 -21.08 -4.64 -8.28
N PHE A 89 -21.48 -5.91 -8.24
CA PHE A 89 -20.62 -7.05 -7.98
C PHE A 89 -21.22 -8.32 -8.57
N ASP A 90 -20.53 -8.90 -9.55
CA ASP A 90 -20.89 -10.19 -10.14
C ASP A 90 -20.69 -11.34 -9.13
N ILE A 91 -21.66 -11.49 -8.23
CA ILE A 91 -21.63 -12.45 -7.12
C ILE A 91 -21.65 -13.91 -7.60
N ALA A 92 -22.13 -14.16 -8.82
CA ALA A 92 -22.20 -15.51 -9.38
C ALA A 92 -20.81 -16.05 -9.76
N THR A 93 -19.92 -15.17 -10.24
CA THR A 93 -18.58 -15.57 -10.71
C THR A 93 -17.46 -15.20 -9.76
N LYS A 94 -17.63 -14.16 -8.91
CA LYS A 94 -16.58 -13.62 -8.04
C LYS A 94 -16.61 -14.15 -6.61
N LEU A 95 -17.48 -15.11 -6.31
CA LEU A 95 -17.50 -15.78 -5.01
C LEU A 95 -16.26 -16.67 -4.85
N GLN A 96 -15.47 -16.44 -3.81
CA GLN A 96 -14.20 -17.15 -3.59
C GLN A 96 -14.28 -18.04 -2.36
N VAL A 97 -13.75 -19.27 -2.50
CA VAL A 97 -13.63 -20.22 -1.39
C VAL A 97 -12.82 -19.61 -0.24
N GLY A 98 -13.28 -19.82 0.99
CA GLY A 98 -12.65 -19.31 2.22
C GLY A 98 -13.05 -17.89 2.60
N LYS A 99 -13.78 -17.16 1.75
CA LYS A 99 -14.26 -15.81 2.09
C LYS A 99 -15.51 -15.88 2.98
N PRO A 100 -15.62 -15.02 4.01
CA PRO A 100 -16.79 -15.00 4.87
C PRO A 100 -17.97 -14.32 4.20
N TYR A 101 -19.17 -14.85 4.47
CA TYR A 101 -20.43 -14.23 4.11
C TYR A 101 -21.38 -14.23 5.31
N THR A 102 -22.41 -13.39 5.23
CA THR A 102 -23.42 -13.29 6.29
C THR A 102 -24.79 -13.13 5.67
N LEU A 103 -25.74 -13.91 6.16
CA LEU A 103 -27.15 -13.81 5.81
C LEU A 103 -27.89 -13.10 6.94
N LEU A 104 -28.68 -12.09 6.61
CA LEU A 104 -29.53 -11.40 7.58
C LEU A 104 -30.95 -11.93 7.51
N PHE A 105 -31.48 -12.34 8.66
CA PHE A 105 -32.86 -12.77 8.81
C PHE A 105 -33.62 -11.76 9.70
N PRO A 106 -34.77 -11.21 9.28
CA PRO A 106 -35.57 -10.35 10.14
C PRO A 106 -36.02 -11.12 11.40
N LYS A 107 -35.90 -10.50 12.58
CA LYS A 107 -36.40 -11.08 13.85
C LYS A 107 -37.92 -10.93 14.03
N ALA A 108 -38.55 -10.01 13.28
CA ALA A 108 -40.00 -9.87 13.25
C ALA A 108 -40.61 -11.13 12.60
N LYS A 109 -41.04 -12.09 13.43
CA LYS A 109 -41.70 -13.31 12.98
C LYS A 109 -43.02 -12.94 12.29
N VAL A 110 -43.12 -13.26 11.01
CA VAL A 110 -44.43 -13.42 10.38
C VAL A 110 -44.96 -14.77 10.87
N LYS A 111 -46.11 -14.78 11.55
CA LYS A 111 -46.77 -16.03 11.98
C LYS A 111 -46.88 -16.98 10.77
N ASP A 112 -46.48 -18.23 10.97
CA ASP A 112 -46.61 -19.37 10.05
C ASP A 112 -45.79 -19.34 8.75
N SER A 113 -44.74 -18.50 8.65
CA SER A 113 -43.84 -18.51 7.49
C SER A 113 -42.41 -18.96 7.85
N ILE A 114 -41.81 -19.76 6.97
CA ILE A 114 -40.40 -20.15 7.07
C ILE A 114 -39.54 -18.89 6.98
N GLN A 115 -38.69 -18.67 7.98
CA GLN A 115 -37.80 -17.51 8.02
C GLN A 115 -36.82 -17.56 6.83
N LYS A 116 -36.80 -16.49 6.04
CA LYS A 116 -35.94 -16.34 4.86
C LYS A 116 -34.96 -15.20 5.07
N PRO A 117 -33.74 -15.29 4.50
CA PRO A 117 -32.84 -14.17 4.54
C PRO A 117 -33.41 -13.03 3.70
N THR A 118 -33.11 -11.79 4.08
CA THR A 118 -33.44 -10.60 3.30
C THR A 118 -32.22 -9.93 2.70
N THR A 119 -31.03 -10.26 3.20
CA THR A 119 -29.80 -9.61 2.80
C THR A 119 -28.66 -10.62 2.76
N PHE A 120 -27.83 -10.53 1.74
CA PHE A 120 -26.58 -11.27 1.59
C PHE A 120 -25.41 -10.31 1.67
N ILE A 121 -24.52 -10.53 2.63
CA ILE A 121 -23.32 -9.72 2.83
C ILE A 121 -22.10 -10.56 2.52
N TYR A 122 -21.27 -10.11 1.58
CA TYR A 122 -20.05 -10.79 1.17
C TYR A 122 -18.82 -9.94 1.50
N GLN A 123 -17.90 -10.48 2.29
CA GLN A 123 -16.68 -9.76 2.67
C GLN A 123 -15.56 -10.08 1.67
N GLN A 124 -15.32 -9.16 0.73
CA GLN A 124 -14.34 -9.34 -0.33
C GLN A 124 -12.91 -9.37 0.24
N ASN A 125 -12.64 -8.49 1.20
CA ASN A 125 -11.40 -8.41 1.94
C ASN A 125 -11.71 -7.98 3.40
N LEU A 126 -10.69 -7.65 4.19
CA LEU A 126 -10.89 -7.28 5.59
C LEU A 126 -11.70 -5.98 5.75
N GLU A 127 -11.56 -5.07 4.79
CA GLU A 127 -12.09 -3.70 4.80
C GLU A 127 -13.43 -3.61 4.05
N ASP A 128 -13.51 -4.19 2.86
CA ASP A 128 -14.63 -4.03 1.93
C ASP A 128 -15.60 -5.20 1.97
N TYR A 129 -16.89 -4.87 1.93
CA TYR A 129 -17.97 -5.83 1.85
C TYR A 129 -19.03 -5.38 0.85
N VAL A 130 -19.65 -6.34 0.19
CA VAL A 130 -20.81 -6.15 -0.68
C VAL A 130 -22.05 -6.45 0.13
N VAL A 131 -23.04 -5.58 0.05
CA VAL A 131 -24.38 -5.81 0.57
C VAL A 131 -25.31 -5.99 -0.61
N ILE A 132 -26.05 -7.09 -0.61
CA ILE A 132 -27.14 -7.34 -1.54
C ILE A 132 -28.40 -7.44 -0.69
N ASP A 133 -29.14 -6.35 -0.59
CA ASP A 133 -30.44 -6.31 0.07
C ASP A 133 -31.51 -6.69 -0.96
N PHE A 134 -32.39 -7.61 -0.59
CA PHE A 134 -33.47 -8.11 -1.42
C PHE A 134 -34.78 -8.25 -0.66
N LYS A 135 -34.93 -7.50 0.45
CA LYS A 135 -36.16 -7.44 1.27
C LYS A 135 -37.37 -6.96 0.46
N ASP A 136 -37.34 -5.70 0.07
CA ASP A 136 -38.45 -5.03 -0.63
C ASP A 136 -38.08 -4.81 -2.11
N SER A 137 -36.98 -4.10 -2.33
CA SER A 137 -36.33 -3.96 -3.65
C SER A 137 -34.95 -4.59 -3.59
N ILE A 138 -34.50 -5.13 -4.73
CA ILE A 138 -33.13 -5.67 -4.82
C ILE A 138 -32.18 -4.49 -5.07
N GLN A 139 -31.29 -4.26 -4.11
CA GLN A 139 -30.24 -3.26 -4.17
C GLN A 139 -28.92 -3.91 -3.83
N ALA A 140 -27.90 -3.60 -4.64
CA ALA A 140 -26.53 -4.01 -4.36
C ALA A 140 -25.66 -2.77 -4.22
N TYR A 141 -24.79 -2.76 -3.21
CA TYR A 141 -23.80 -1.71 -3.04
C TYR A 141 -22.58 -2.25 -2.31
N THR A 142 -21.45 -1.59 -2.50
CA THR A 142 -20.21 -1.90 -1.78
C THR A 142 -20.00 -0.86 -0.69
N ARG A 143 -19.57 -1.31 0.49
CA ARG A 143 -19.15 -0.43 1.59
C ARG A 143 -17.81 -0.90 2.14
N THR A 144 -17.08 0.06 2.67
CA THR A 144 -15.86 -0.17 3.45
C THR A 144 -16.22 0.00 4.92
N LYS A 145 -15.74 -0.92 5.77
CA LYS A 145 -15.85 -0.79 7.22
C LYS A 145 -15.17 0.51 7.66
N PRO A 146 -15.61 1.17 8.75
CA PRO A 146 -14.92 2.32 9.31
C PRO A 146 -13.42 2.05 9.50
N ILE A 147 -12.58 2.89 8.90
CA ILE A 147 -11.12 2.80 9.00
C ILE A 147 -10.60 4.00 9.76
N THR A 148 -9.80 3.74 10.78
CA THR A 148 -9.09 4.75 11.55
C THR A 148 -7.61 4.68 11.23
N TYR A 149 -7.02 5.85 11.02
CA TYR A 149 -5.61 6.01 10.66
C TYR A 149 -4.85 6.55 11.85
N VAL A 150 -3.84 5.81 12.31
CA VAL A 150 -3.02 6.17 13.48
C VAL A 150 -1.59 6.38 13.01
N GLU A 151 -1.08 7.59 13.17
CA GLU A 151 0.33 7.89 12.91
C GLU A 151 1.21 7.31 14.03
N LYS A 152 2.30 6.67 13.63
CA LYS A 152 3.29 6.09 14.52
C LYS A 152 4.70 6.43 14.05
N THR A 153 5.62 6.39 15.00
CA THR A 153 7.05 6.50 14.74
C THR A 153 7.74 5.24 15.20
N ALA A 154 8.60 4.67 14.33
CA ALA A 154 9.49 3.59 14.69
C ALA A 154 10.94 4.01 14.48
N THR A 155 11.80 3.62 15.41
CA THR A 155 13.25 3.80 15.33
C THR A 155 13.95 2.49 15.64
N GLY A 156 15.15 2.29 15.11
CA GLY A 156 15.93 1.09 15.39
C GLY A 156 17.36 1.16 14.91
N VAL A 157 18.17 0.26 15.45
CA VAL A 157 19.52 -0.04 15.00
C VAL A 157 19.50 -1.46 14.44
N ILE A 158 20.06 -1.66 13.25
CA ILE A 158 20.11 -2.95 12.59
C ILE A 158 21.15 -3.82 13.28
N GLU A 159 20.76 -5.01 13.71
CA GLU A 159 21.68 -6.05 14.19
C GLU A 159 22.02 -7.02 13.06
N ASN A 160 20.99 -7.63 12.44
CA ASN A 160 21.13 -8.58 11.33
C ASN A 160 20.44 -8.06 10.07
N ASN A 161 19.13 -7.85 10.15
CA ASN A 161 18.31 -7.33 9.06
C ASN A 161 17.14 -6.52 9.63
N ILE A 162 16.53 -5.71 8.76
CA ILE A 162 15.47 -4.79 9.19
C ILE A 162 14.17 -5.48 9.57
N SER A 163 13.81 -6.59 8.91
CA SER A 163 12.57 -7.31 9.21
C SER A 163 12.59 -7.90 10.62
N GLU A 164 13.72 -8.52 11.00
CA GLU A 164 13.95 -9.04 12.35
C GLU A 164 13.96 -7.91 13.38
N THR A 165 14.61 -6.78 13.07
CA THR A 165 14.67 -5.62 13.97
C THR A 165 13.27 -5.03 14.24
N LEU A 166 12.41 -4.98 13.22
CA LEU A 166 11.02 -4.54 13.37
C LEU A 166 10.17 -5.57 14.13
N GLU A 167 10.35 -6.86 13.85
CA GLU A 167 9.62 -7.94 14.51
C GLU A 167 9.91 -8.00 16.01
N LYS A 168 11.18 -7.86 16.43
CA LYS A 168 11.57 -7.74 17.85
C LYS A 168 10.88 -6.57 18.57
N LYS A 169 10.46 -5.54 17.83
CA LYS A 169 9.74 -4.38 18.35
C LYS A 169 8.21 -4.52 18.23
N GLY A 170 7.71 -5.67 17.79
CA GLY A 170 6.28 -5.90 17.56
C GLY A 170 5.71 -5.09 16.38
N LEU A 171 6.56 -4.67 15.44
CA LEU A 171 6.15 -3.86 14.30
C LEU A 171 5.93 -4.72 13.05
N SER A 172 5.04 -4.28 12.16
CA SER A 172 4.74 -5.00 10.94
C SER A 172 5.94 -5.07 10.00
N GLN A 173 6.30 -6.29 9.56
CA GLN A 173 7.32 -6.50 8.53
C GLN A 173 6.96 -5.84 7.19
N VAL A 174 5.68 -5.51 6.94
CA VAL A 174 5.26 -4.73 5.75
C VAL A 174 5.98 -3.38 5.70
N LEU A 175 6.30 -2.80 6.85
CA LEU A 175 7.05 -1.55 6.92
C LEU A 175 8.47 -1.69 6.35
N ALA A 176 9.13 -2.83 6.57
CA ALA A 176 10.43 -3.14 5.96
C ALA A 176 10.32 -3.15 4.43
N TYR A 177 9.33 -3.86 3.89
CA TYR A 177 9.11 -3.95 2.44
C TYR A 177 8.80 -2.58 1.83
N LYS A 178 7.97 -1.76 2.49
CA LYS A 178 7.70 -0.39 2.03
C LYS A 178 8.97 0.45 1.98
N MET A 179 9.82 0.40 3.00
CA MET A 179 11.09 1.12 2.99
C MET A 179 12.05 0.57 1.92
N ALA A 180 12.17 -0.75 1.81
CA ALA A 180 13.07 -1.41 0.87
C ALA A 180 12.65 -1.20 -0.59
N ASP A 181 11.36 -1.35 -0.92
CA ASP A 181 10.89 -1.44 -2.30
C ASP A 181 10.24 -0.15 -2.81
N GLU A 182 9.58 0.64 -1.93
CA GLU A 182 8.87 1.85 -2.36
C GLU A 182 9.68 3.13 -2.20
N ILE A 183 10.62 3.15 -1.23
CA ILE A 183 11.37 4.35 -0.82
C ILE A 183 12.84 4.25 -1.24
N TYR A 184 13.56 3.27 -0.71
CA TYR A 184 15.03 3.17 -0.82
C TYR A 184 15.51 2.10 -1.79
N ALA A 185 14.62 1.56 -2.64
CA ALA A 185 14.91 0.47 -3.58
C ALA A 185 16.13 0.70 -4.46
N TRP A 186 16.54 1.94 -4.63
CA TRP A 186 17.62 2.36 -5.52
C TRP A 186 18.79 3.01 -4.80
N THR A 187 18.64 3.32 -3.53
CA THR A 187 19.63 4.03 -2.71
C THR A 187 20.30 3.11 -1.71
N ILE A 188 19.61 2.07 -1.23
CA ILE A 188 20.14 1.12 -0.25
C ILE A 188 19.86 -0.32 -0.72
N ASP A 189 20.87 -1.20 -0.70
CA ASP A 189 20.67 -2.65 -0.89
C ASP A 189 20.34 -3.26 0.48
N PHE A 190 19.06 -3.42 0.79
CA PHE A 190 18.58 -3.91 2.10
C PHE A 190 19.07 -5.31 2.49
N ARG A 191 19.64 -6.07 1.55
CA ARG A 191 20.29 -7.37 1.82
C ARG A 191 21.72 -7.23 2.36
N ARG A 192 22.28 -6.02 2.32
CA ARG A 192 23.66 -5.70 2.70
C ARG A 192 23.71 -4.61 3.78
N LEU A 193 22.61 -4.44 4.52
CA LEU A 193 22.63 -3.63 5.74
C LEU A 193 23.70 -4.18 6.68
N GLN A 194 24.39 -3.27 7.36
CA GLN A 194 25.44 -3.60 8.30
C GLN A 194 24.91 -3.51 9.73
N PRO A 195 25.45 -4.32 10.65
CA PRO A 195 25.22 -4.11 12.08
C PRO A 195 25.62 -2.68 12.46
N GLY A 196 24.71 -1.95 13.12
CA GLY A 196 24.91 -0.55 13.49
C GLY A 196 24.22 0.48 12.58
N ASP A 197 23.74 0.09 11.39
CA ASP A 197 22.91 0.98 10.56
C ASP A 197 21.67 1.44 11.34
N ARG A 198 21.27 2.70 11.19
CA ARG A 198 20.17 3.29 11.98
C ARG A 198 19.03 3.69 11.08
N PHE A 199 17.80 3.56 11.58
CA PHE A 199 16.63 4.04 10.85
C PHE A 199 15.62 4.73 11.77
N LYS A 200 14.87 5.65 11.18
CA LYS A 200 13.68 6.26 11.76
C LYS A 200 12.61 6.36 10.68
N VAL A 201 11.39 5.96 10.99
CA VAL A 201 10.28 5.98 10.04
C VAL A 201 9.02 6.51 10.72
N ILE A 202 8.36 7.44 10.06
CA ILE A 202 7.06 8.01 10.44
C ILE A 202 6.04 7.46 9.44
N TYR A 203 5.10 6.68 9.92
CA TYR A 203 4.16 5.93 9.10
C TYR A 203 2.77 5.90 9.72
N THR A 204 1.79 5.54 8.91
CA THR A 204 0.39 5.46 9.33
C THR A 204 -0.04 4.01 9.32
N ASP A 205 -0.52 3.53 10.45
CA ASP A 205 -1.25 2.27 10.57
C ASP A 205 -2.73 2.48 10.26
N LYS A 206 -3.41 1.46 9.74
CA LYS A 206 -4.86 1.44 9.60
C LYS A 206 -5.49 0.40 10.53
N TYR A 207 -6.59 0.77 11.17
CA TYR A 207 -7.41 -0.08 12.03
C TYR A 207 -8.85 -0.11 11.50
N ILE A 208 -9.45 -1.29 11.46
CA ILE A 208 -10.86 -1.49 11.14
C ILE A 208 -11.66 -1.46 12.44
N ASN A 209 -12.73 -0.66 12.48
CA ASN A 209 -13.58 -0.48 13.66
C ASN A 209 -12.76 -0.16 14.92
N ASP A 210 -11.72 0.68 14.77
CA ASP A 210 -10.79 1.14 15.82
C ASP A 210 -9.95 0.07 16.53
N THR A 211 -10.22 -1.21 16.30
CA THR A 211 -9.68 -2.31 17.12
C THR A 211 -8.87 -3.32 16.32
N ILE A 212 -9.29 -3.63 15.09
CA ILE A 212 -8.66 -4.68 14.29
C ILE A 212 -7.54 -4.05 13.45
N TYR A 213 -6.29 -4.43 13.72
CA TYR A 213 -5.16 -3.98 12.91
C TYR A 213 -5.28 -4.46 11.46
N ALA A 214 -5.30 -3.53 10.51
CA ALA A 214 -5.43 -3.80 9.08
C ALA A 214 -4.12 -3.59 8.30
N GLY A 215 -3.01 -3.29 8.98
CA GLY A 215 -1.69 -3.16 8.38
C GLY A 215 -1.20 -1.71 8.23
N VAL A 216 -0.05 -1.56 7.59
CA VAL A 216 0.57 -0.26 7.31
C VAL A 216 -0.10 0.37 6.09
N HIS A 217 -0.67 1.57 6.26
CA HIS A 217 -1.29 2.33 5.17
C HIS A 217 -0.24 3.01 4.29
N ASN A 218 0.55 3.94 4.85
CA ASN A 218 1.59 4.66 4.12
C ASN A 218 2.77 5.04 5.03
N VAL A 219 3.92 5.33 4.42
CA VAL A 219 5.06 5.96 5.09
C VAL A 219 5.07 7.44 4.71
N LYS A 220 5.07 8.34 5.71
CA LYS A 220 5.12 9.78 5.50
C LYS A 220 6.55 10.27 5.33
N ALA A 221 7.44 9.79 6.18
CA ALA A 221 8.85 10.09 6.11
C ALA A 221 9.69 8.91 6.59
N ALA A 222 10.87 8.77 6.03
CA ALA A 222 11.87 7.82 6.49
C ALA A 222 13.25 8.46 6.51
N TYR A 223 14.09 7.95 7.40
CA TYR A 223 15.49 8.27 7.54
C TYR A 223 16.24 6.95 7.68
N PHE A 224 17.36 6.85 6.98
CA PHE A 224 18.30 5.75 7.09
C PHE A 224 19.72 6.30 7.17
N GLU A 225 20.54 5.73 8.04
CA GLU A 225 21.97 5.92 8.07
C GLU A 225 22.63 4.61 7.68
N HIS A 226 23.35 4.63 6.55
CA HIS A 226 23.99 3.44 6.00
C HIS A 226 25.40 3.80 5.52
N ASN A 227 26.42 3.09 6.01
CA ASN A 227 27.84 3.37 5.73
C ASN A 227 28.25 4.84 5.97
N GLY A 228 27.65 5.49 6.98
CA GLY A 228 27.92 6.90 7.31
C GLY A 228 27.20 7.93 6.44
N ASP A 229 26.47 7.51 5.40
CA ASP A 229 25.61 8.40 4.60
C ASP A 229 24.22 8.50 5.25
N SER A 230 23.74 9.73 5.48
CA SER A 230 22.37 10.02 5.92
C SER A 230 21.43 10.16 4.73
N LEU A 231 20.35 9.38 4.71
CA LEU A 231 19.42 9.27 3.58
C LEU A 231 18.00 9.59 4.04
N TYR A 232 17.53 10.80 3.74
CA TYR A 232 16.16 11.21 4.05
C TYR A 232 15.21 10.88 2.89
N ALA A 233 13.96 10.60 3.26
CA ALA A 233 12.88 10.39 2.32
C ALA A 233 11.59 11.00 2.85
N PHE A 234 11.01 11.91 2.07
CA PHE A 234 9.75 12.60 2.38
C PHE A 234 8.74 12.27 1.30
N GLN A 235 7.56 11.79 1.70
CA GLN A 235 6.45 11.56 0.78
C GLN A 235 5.90 12.90 0.29
N PHE A 236 5.73 13.03 -1.03
CA PHE A 236 5.14 14.19 -1.66
C PHE A 236 4.17 13.79 -2.77
N VAL A 237 3.06 14.50 -2.88
CA VAL A 237 2.07 14.31 -3.94
C VAL A 237 2.52 15.08 -5.17
N THR A 238 2.93 14.39 -6.23
CA THR A 238 3.45 15.00 -7.46
C THR A 238 2.35 15.39 -8.45
N ASP A 239 1.19 14.75 -8.36
CA ASP A 239 0.00 15.06 -9.14
C ASP A 239 -1.22 14.97 -8.21
N SER A 240 -1.79 16.12 -7.87
CA SER A 240 -2.94 16.22 -6.96
C SER A 240 -4.23 15.68 -7.58
N ILE A 241 -4.37 15.71 -8.91
CA ILE A 241 -5.56 15.23 -9.63
C ILE A 241 -5.54 13.70 -9.68
N LYS A 242 -4.37 13.11 -9.96
CA LYS A 242 -4.21 11.65 -10.02
C LYS A 242 -3.83 11.02 -8.68
N GLY A 243 -3.55 11.84 -7.65
CA GLY A 243 -3.10 11.38 -6.34
C GLY A 243 -1.76 10.65 -6.36
N ILE A 244 -0.89 10.93 -7.35
CA ILE A 244 0.40 10.23 -7.47
C ILE A 244 1.34 10.72 -6.36
N LYS A 245 1.88 9.76 -5.60
CA LYS A 245 2.82 9.99 -4.51
C LYS A 245 4.19 9.42 -4.83
N ASP A 246 5.22 10.21 -4.59
CA ASP A 246 6.63 9.84 -4.69
C ASP A 246 7.38 10.22 -3.42
N TYR A 247 8.62 9.74 -3.29
CA TYR A 247 9.51 10.11 -2.20
C TYR A 247 10.66 10.97 -2.72
N PHE A 248 11.01 11.99 -1.95
CA PHE A 248 12.06 12.95 -2.26
C PHE A 248 13.04 13.05 -1.11
N ASN A 249 14.31 13.31 -1.42
CA ASN A 249 15.30 13.60 -0.39
C ASN A 249 15.18 15.07 0.08
N GLU A 250 16.06 15.47 1.00
CA GLU A 250 16.20 16.81 1.55
C GLU A 250 16.43 17.91 0.49
N ASP A 251 17.02 17.57 -0.66
CA ASP A 251 17.23 18.48 -1.79
C ASP A 251 16.02 18.56 -2.75
N ALA A 252 14.88 17.96 -2.39
CA ALA A 252 13.73 17.77 -3.28
C ALA A 252 14.05 16.98 -4.56
N LYS A 253 15.03 16.07 -4.53
CA LYS A 253 15.32 15.13 -5.62
C LYS A 253 14.53 13.84 -5.41
N ASN A 254 13.86 13.39 -6.47
CA ASN A 254 13.03 12.19 -6.43
C ASN A 254 13.88 10.92 -6.26
N LEU A 255 13.59 10.12 -5.23
CA LEU A 255 14.31 8.88 -4.90
C LEU A 255 14.02 7.72 -5.87
N ARG A 256 12.88 7.76 -6.60
CA ARG A 256 12.52 6.75 -7.62
C ARG A 256 13.15 7.02 -8.99
N ARG A 257 13.57 8.25 -9.31
CA ARG A 257 14.26 8.58 -10.58
C ARG A 257 15.77 8.34 -10.45
N ALA A 258 16.14 7.08 -10.26
CA ALA A 258 17.48 6.67 -9.84
C ALA A 258 18.55 6.63 -10.95
N PHE A 259 18.18 6.67 -12.24
CA PHE A 259 19.14 6.54 -13.35
C PHE A 259 19.34 7.84 -14.11
N LEU A 260 20.60 8.24 -14.28
CA LEU A 260 20.99 9.18 -15.33
C LEU A 260 20.54 8.61 -16.69
N LYS A 261 19.98 9.47 -17.53
CA LYS A 261 19.55 9.10 -18.89
C LYS A 261 20.71 8.63 -19.76
N MET A 262 21.92 9.10 -19.47
CA MET A 262 23.13 8.81 -20.21
C MET A 262 24.32 8.60 -19.27
N PRO A 263 25.23 7.66 -19.57
CA PRO A 263 26.42 7.39 -18.76
C PRO A 263 27.59 8.34 -19.10
N VAL A 264 27.40 9.32 -19.99
CA VAL A 264 28.41 10.27 -20.46
C VAL A 264 27.78 11.66 -20.57
N LYS A 265 28.51 12.73 -20.21
CA LYS A 265 27.98 14.10 -20.17
C LYS A 265 27.71 14.71 -21.57
N PHE A 266 28.52 14.37 -22.57
CA PHE A 266 28.48 14.99 -23.90
C PHE A 266 28.49 13.96 -25.06
N GLY A 267 27.95 12.77 -24.81
CA GLY A 267 27.87 11.74 -25.85
C GLY A 267 26.67 11.92 -26.79
N ARG A 268 26.79 11.44 -28.02
CA ARG A 268 25.65 11.35 -28.96
C ARG A 268 25.10 9.93 -28.97
N LEU A 269 23.79 9.78 -28.92
CA LEU A 269 23.13 8.50 -29.16
C LEU A 269 23.40 8.05 -30.60
N SER A 270 24.23 7.01 -30.77
CA SER A 270 24.60 6.47 -32.09
C SER A 270 23.80 5.23 -32.47
N SER A 271 23.42 4.41 -31.50
CA SER A 271 22.56 3.24 -31.72
C SER A 271 21.62 2.99 -30.55
N ARG A 272 20.36 2.64 -30.83
CA ARG A 272 19.35 2.31 -29.82
C ARG A 272 19.27 0.80 -29.61
N TYR A 273 18.65 0.40 -28.50
CA TYR A 273 18.21 -0.98 -28.29
C TYR A 273 17.27 -1.39 -29.43
N ASN A 274 17.61 -2.46 -30.14
CA ASN A 274 16.85 -2.92 -31.29
C ASN A 274 17.10 -4.41 -31.57
N LEU A 275 16.11 -5.24 -31.26
CA LEU A 275 16.18 -6.69 -31.48
C LEU A 275 16.13 -7.10 -32.96
N LYS A 276 15.67 -6.22 -33.83
CA LYS A 276 15.55 -6.45 -35.29
C LYS A 276 16.61 -5.69 -36.09
N ARG A 277 17.66 -5.17 -35.43
CA ARG A 277 18.71 -4.39 -36.10
C ARG A 277 19.37 -5.21 -37.20
N ARG A 278 19.56 -4.59 -38.37
CA ARG A 278 20.28 -5.15 -39.52
C ARG A 278 21.47 -4.25 -39.84
N ILE A 279 22.58 -4.83 -40.25
CA ILE A 279 23.81 -4.10 -40.59
C ILE A 279 24.21 -4.49 -42.01
N ALA A 280 24.27 -3.51 -42.91
CA ALA A 280 24.58 -3.71 -44.32
C ALA A 280 25.95 -4.38 -44.53
N TYR A 281 26.98 -3.91 -43.80
CA TYR A 281 28.33 -4.47 -43.83
C TYR A 281 28.39 -5.99 -43.55
N TYR A 282 27.39 -6.54 -42.86
CA TYR A 282 27.30 -7.96 -42.54
C TYR A 282 26.21 -8.70 -43.35
N GLY A 283 25.91 -8.22 -44.55
CA GLY A 283 24.93 -8.82 -45.45
C GLY A 283 23.49 -8.70 -44.95
N ASN A 284 23.14 -7.62 -44.23
CA ASN A 284 21.79 -7.31 -43.76
C ASN A 284 21.12 -8.40 -42.88
N LYS A 285 21.91 -9.31 -42.31
CA LYS A 285 21.43 -10.30 -41.33
C LYS A 285 20.98 -9.61 -40.04
N VAL A 286 19.95 -10.17 -39.38
CA VAL A 286 19.47 -9.64 -38.09
C VAL A 286 20.54 -9.86 -37.02
N ARG A 287 20.97 -8.76 -36.39
CA ARG A 287 21.96 -8.72 -35.32
C ARG A 287 21.44 -7.84 -34.17
N PRO A 288 20.71 -8.44 -33.21
CA PRO A 288 20.09 -7.73 -32.11
C PRO A 288 21.08 -6.84 -31.36
N HIS A 289 20.72 -5.58 -31.15
CA HIS A 289 21.42 -4.70 -30.24
C HIS A 289 20.68 -4.68 -28.90
N LYS A 290 21.26 -5.31 -27.88
CA LYS A 290 20.68 -5.42 -26.54
C LYS A 290 21.26 -4.37 -25.57
N GLY A 291 21.42 -3.17 -26.08
CA GLY A 291 22.00 -2.04 -25.38
C GLY A 291 21.73 -0.75 -26.13
N THR A 292 22.32 0.34 -25.65
CA THR A 292 22.26 1.66 -26.25
C THR A 292 23.68 2.20 -26.36
N ASP A 293 24.08 2.61 -27.55
CA ASP A 293 25.42 3.08 -27.84
C ASP A 293 25.46 4.61 -27.79
N PHE A 294 26.36 5.13 -26.97
CA PHE A 294 26.66 6.55 -26.87
C PHE A 294 28.06 6.81 -27.42
N ALA A 295 28.13 7.38 -28.62
CA ALA A 295 29.37 7.76 -29.26
C ALA A 295 30.01 8.94 -28.50
N ALA A 296 31.29 8.78 -28.18
CA ALA A 296 32.11 9.78 -27.50
C ALA A 296 33.59 9.48 -27.77
N PRO A 297 34.49 10.50 -27.73
CA PRO A 297 35.92 10.28 -27.92
C PRO A 297 36.51 9.26 -26.93
N ILE A 298 37.60 8.59 -27.35
CA ILE A 298 38.38 7.75 -26.44
C ILE A 298 38.86 8.60 -25.26
N GLY A 299 38.71 8.09 -24.05
CA GLY A 299 39.08 8.81 -22.83
C GLY A 299 37.95 9.65 -22.23
N THR A 300 36.77 9.76 -22.85
CA THR A 300 35.62 10.40 -22.21
C THR A 300 35.24 9.64 -20.93
N PRO A 301 35.09 10.32 -19.77
CA PRO A 301 34.66 9.68 -18.53
C PRO A 301 33.29 9.02 -18.66
N ILE A 302 33.18 7.79 -18.19
CA ILE A 302 31.92 7.03 -18.07
C ILE A 302 31.50 7.09 -16.62
N MET A 303 30.27 7.52 -16.38
CA MET A 303 29.67 7.66 -15.06
C MET A 303 28.75 6.49 -14.73
N ALA A 304 28.69 6.10 -13.45
CA ALA A 304 27.62 5.24 -12.95
C ALA A 304 26.28 5.96 -13.09
N THR A 305 25.30 5.31 -13.72
CA THR A 305 23.99 5.92 -13.96
C THR A 305 23.12 5.90 -12.71
N ALA A 306 23.37 5.02 -11.75
CA ALA A 306 22.70 4.98 -10.44
C ALA A 306 23.66 4.44 -9.38
N ASN A 307 23.32 4.66 -8.11
CA ASN A 307 24.01 4.05 -6.96
C ASN A 307 24.02 2.53 -7.06
N GLY A 308 25.10 1.86 -6.65
CA GLY A 308 25.11 0.41 -6.61
C GLY A 308 26.48 -0.19 -6.34
N THR A 309 26.54 -1.52 -6.33
CA THR A 309 27.80 -2.26 -6.16
C THR A 309 28.29 -2.79 -7.50
N VAL A 310 29.57 -2.59 -7.80
CA VAL A 310 30.27 -3.22 -8.92
C VAL A 310 30.30 -4.74 -8.71
N ILE A 311 29.61 -5.49 -9.56
CA ILE A 311 29.60 -6.97 -9.53
C ILE A 311 30.61 -7.58 -10.50
N GLU A 312 30.99 -6.84 -11.54
CA GLU A 312 32.03 -7.24 -12.50
C GLU A 312 32.84 -6.01 -12.93
N SER A 313 34.17 -6.13 -12.97
CA SER A 313 35.07 -5.17 -13.59
C SER A 313 36.20 -5.97 -14.24
N THR A 314 36.04 -6.32 -15.51
CA THR A 314 36.90 -7.28 -16.20
C THR A 314 36.86 -7.10 -17.72
N ARG A 315 37.61 -7.92 -18.46
CA ARG A 315 37.59 -8.00 -19.92
C ARG A 315 36.99 -9.34 -20.35
N ARG A 316 35.98 -9.33 -21.24
CA ARG A 316 35.39 -10.58 -21.76
C ARG A 316 34.91 -10.47 -23.20
N GLY A 317 35.56 -11.21 -24.10
CA GLY A 317 35.13 -11.40 -25.50
C GLY A 317 34.72 -10.10 -26.18
N GLY A 318 33.56 -10.12 -26.85
CA GLY A 318 33.01 -8.98 -27.59
C GLY A 318 32.67 -7.76 -26.74
N ASN A 319 32.53 -7.89 -25.41
CA ASN A 319 32.26 -6.74 -24.53
C ASN A 319 33.48 -5.84 -24.34
N GLY A 320 34.69 -6.35 -24.65
CA GLY A 320 35.93 -5.66 -24.32
C GLY A 320 36.14 -5.57 -22.82
N LYS A 321 36.80 -4.49 -22.37
CA LYS A 321 36.84 -4.10 -20.97
C LYS A 321 35.50 -3.49 -20.59
N TYR A 322 34.91 -3.96 -19.49
CA TYR A 322 33.62 -3.46 -19.05
C TYR A 322 33.50 -3.45 -17.52
N VAL A 323 32.49 -2.72 -17.06
CA VAL A 323 32.01 -2.70 -15.68
C VAL A 323 30.54 -3.10 -15.67
N LYS A 324 30.11 -3.90 -14.70
CA LYS A 324 28.71 -4.22 -14.43
C LYS A 324 28.37 -3.84 -13.00
N ILE A 325 27.31 -3.06 -12.81
CA ILE A 325 26.87 -2.53 -11.52
C ILE A 325 25.50 -3.12 -11.21
N ARG A 326 25.33 -3.68 -10.02
CA ARG A 326 24.03 -4.11 -9.48
C ARG A 326 23.50 -2.98 -8.60
N HIS A 327 22.29 -2.52 -8.91
CA HIS A 327 21.64 -1.43 -8.19
C HIS A 327 20.75 -1.99 -7.08
N ASN A 328 19.98 -3.06 -7.37
CA ASN A 328 19.16 -3.75 -6.39
C ASN A 328 18.89 -5.20 -6.79
N ALA A 329 17.85 -5.84 -6.25
CA ALA A 329 17.46 -7.21 -6.59
C ALA A 329 16.99 -7.36 -8.06
N THR A 330 16.41 -6.31 -8.62
CA THR A 330 15.73 -6.32 -9.92
C THR A 330 16.63 -5.81 -11.04
N TYR A 331 17.49 -4.83 -10.78
CA TYR A 331 18.14 -4.03 -11.81
C TYR A 331 19.67 -4.02 -11.73
N SER A 332 20.31 -4.10 -12.90
CA SER A 332 21.74 -3.90 -13.08
C SER A 332 22.06 -3.19 -14.40
N THR A 333 23.23 -2.56 -14.47
CA THR A 333 23.72 -1.88 -15.67
C THR A 333 25.09 -2.41 -16.07
N GLN A 334 25.43 -2.31 -17.35
CA GLN A 334 26.70 -2.75 -17.89
C GLN A 334 27.25 -1.72 -18.87
N TYR A 335 28.54 -1.43 -18.78
CA TYR A 335 29.23 -0.38 -19.52
C TYR A 335 30.43 -1.00 -20.26
N LEU A 336 30.33 -1.12 -21.58
CA LEU A 336 31.24 -1.92 -22.40
C LEU A 336 32.27 -1.05 -23.13
N HIS A 337 33.21 -1.74 -23.80
CA HIS A 337 34.18 -1.18 -24.75
C HIS A 337 35.15 -0.16 -24.14
N MET A 338 35.35 -0.20 -22.82
CA MET A 338 36.16 0.78 -22.08
C MET A 338 37.63 0.75 -22.50
N LYS A 339 38.31 1.90 -22.42
CA LYS A 339 39.78 2.01 -22.51
C LYS A 339 40.42 1.42 -21.25
N ALA A 340 39.88 1.82 -20.10
CA ALA A 340 40.26 1.36 -18.77
C ALA A 340 39.07 1.47 -17.82
N GLN A 341 39.00 0.57 -16.85
CA GLN A 341 38.08 0.66 -15.70
C GLN A 341 38.76 1.43 -14.56
N ASN A 342 37.97 2.17 -13.79
CA ASN A 342 38.43 2.92 -12.61
C ASN A 342 37.93 2.31 -11.29
N VAL A 343 37.30 1.13 -11.34
CA VAL A 343 36.63 0.50 -10.19
C VAL A 343 36.89 -1.00 -10.15
N LYS A 344 36.80 -1.59 -8.96
CA LYS A 344 37.01 -3.03 -8.72
C LYS A 344 35.71 -3.74 -8.32
N LYS A 345 35.64 -5.06 -8.54
CA LYS A 345 34.52 -5.88 -8.06
C LYS A 345 34.37 -5.73 -6.53
N GLY A 346 33.14 -5.54 -6.07
CA GLY A 346 32.80 -5.32 -4.66
C GLY A 346 32.70 -3.85 -4.27
N GLN A 347 33.30 -2.93 -5.04
CA GLN A 347 33.27 -1.50 -4.76
C GLN A 347 31.85 -0.93 -4.88
N TYR A 348 31.43 -0.14 -3.90
CA TYR A 348 30.23 0.67 -3.99
C TYR A 348 30.52 1.96 -4.76
N VAL A 349 29.59 2.38 -5.62
CA VAL A 349 29.69 3.61 -6.40
C VAL A 349 28.38 4.38 -6.32
N LYS A 350 28.49 5.71 -6.23
CA LYS A 350 27.38 6.65 -6.26
C LYS A 350 27.06 7.01 -7.72
N GLN A 351 25.82 7.42 -7.96
CA GLN A 351 25.41 7.98 -9.24
C GLN A 351 26.34 9.16 -9.61
N GLY A 352 26.84 9.16 -10.84
CA GLY A 352 27.77 10.18 -11.32
C GLY A 352 29.25 9.85 -11.13
N ASP A 353 29.59 8.85 -10.29
CA ASP A 353 30.98 8.44 -10.08
C ASP A 353 31.63 7.97 -11.39
N ILE A 354 32.88 8.35 -11.60
CA ILE A 354 33.64 7.94 -12.79
C ILE A 354 34.10 6.49 -12.61
N ILE A 355 33.49 5.58 -13.37
CA ILE A 355 33.73 4.14 -13.31
C ILE A 355 34.75 3.65 -14.35
N GLY A 356 35.15 4.51 -15.27
CA GLY A 356 36.12 4.22 -16.33
C GLY A 356 36.04 5.24 -17.45
N TRP A 357 36.64 4.90 -18.58
CA TRP A 357 36.71 5.80 -19.73
C TRP A 357 36.34 5.08 -21.02
N VAL A 358 35.69 5.80 -21.93
CA VAL A 358 35.33 5.34 -23.27
C VAL A 358 36.58 4.86 -24.01
N GLY A 359 36.45 3.76 -24.73
CA GLY A 359 37.52 3.20 -25.52
C GLY A 359 37.00 2.54 -26.78
N MET A 360 37.78 1.59 -27.28
CA MET A 360 37.46 0.77 -28.44
C MET A 360 37.83 -0.70 -28.22
N THR A 361 37.63 -1.23 -27.01
CA THR A 361 37.97 -2.64 -26.74
C THR A 361 36.82 -3.59 -27.10
N GLY A 362 37.14 -4.82 -27.48
CA GLY A 362 36.13 -5.83 -27.83
C GLY A 362 35.61 -5.65 -29.26
N ASN A 363 34.36 -6.03 -29.51
CA ASN A 363 33.74 -5.93 -30.83
C ASN A 363 33.01 -4.59 -30.96
N THR A 364 33.66 -3.61 -31.59
CA THR A 364 33.16 -2.25 -31.74
C THR A 364 33.53 -1.68 -33.12
N GLY A 365 32.63 -0.90 -33.72
CA GLY A 365 32.87 -0.21 -34.99
C GLY A 365 33.48 1.20 -34.84
N GLY A 366 33.64 1.70 -33.61
CA GLY A 366 34.20 3.03 -33.34
C GLY A 366 34.12 3.43 -31.87
N PRO A 367 34.69 4.57 -31.45
CA PRO A 367 34.70 5.00 -30.05
C PRO A 367 33.28 5.26 -29.51
N HIS A 368 32.86 4.47 -28.53
CA HIS A 368 31.57 4.63 -27.85
C HIS A 368 31.54 3.84 -26.53
N VAL A 369 30.55 4.12 -25.68
CA VAL A 369 30.13 3.22 -24.60
C VAL A 369 28.84 2.52 -25.00
N CYS A 370 28.85 1.19 -25.02
CA CYS A 370 27.62 0.39 -25.14
C CYS A 370 27.07 0.21 -23.72
N TYR A 371 25.97 0.90 -23.43
CA TYR A 371 25.25 0.87 -22.17
C TYR A 371 24.14 -0.17 -22.23
N ARG A 372 24.19 -1.18 -21.36
CA ARG A 372 23.15 -2.22 -21.29
C ARG A 372 22.41 -2.14 -19.97
N PHE A 373 21.09 -2.09 -20.06
CA PHE A 373 20.21 -2.12 -18.91
C PHE A 373 19.66 -3.54 -18.73
N TRP A 374 19.59 -4.00 -17.49
CA TRP A 374 19.15 -5.35 -17.16
C TRP A 374 18.04 -5.29 -16.11
N LYS A 375 16.94 -6.01 -16.37
CA LYS A 375 15.83 -6.24 -15.43
C LYS A 375 15.65 -7.74 -15.24
N ASN A 376 15.71 -8.23 -14.00
CA ASN A 376 15.57 -9.65 -13.66
C ASN A 376 16.47 -10.57 -14.50
N GLY A 377 17.73 -10.16 -14.67
CA GLY A 377 18.72 -10.92 -15.46
C GLY A 377 18.54 -10.86 -16.98
N LYS A 378 17.54 -10.14 -17.51
CA LYS A 378 17.31 -9.95 -18.95
C LYS A 378 17.67 -8.53 -19.38
N GLN A 379 18.29 -8.39 -20.56
CA GLN A 379 18.56 -7.08 -21.17
C GLN A 379 17.25 -6.49 -21.70
N VAL A 380 16.97 -5.22 -21.37
CA VAL A 380 15.74 -4.51 -21.72
C VAL A 380 15.98 -3.10 -22.23
#